data_AF-A0A1F4JWF7-F1
#
_entry.id   AF-A0A1F4JWF7-F1
#
_cell.length_a   1.000
_cell.length_b   1.000
_cell.length_c   1.000
_cell.angle_alpha   90.00
_cell.angle_beta   90.00
_cell.angle_gamma   90.00
#
_symmetry.space_group_name_H-M   'P 1'
#
loop_
_entity.id
_entity.type
_entity.pdbx_description
1 polymer ?
#
loop_
_entity_poly.entity_id
_entity_poly.type
_entity_poly.pdbx_seq_one_letter_code
_entity_poly.pdbx_strand_id
1 'polypeptide(L)'
;MDPFQEVVALRPQPDRINPLWHFASIFTVAVALNYVWEIAQSPLYAGIHSWENIWKHCFVASLGDGIILWIIHAVGRIAFGRWNWFIDPGFKGYGVMLGSGLIVALAIEWIAMHLLQRWEYSAGMPIIPGTNIGLVPILQMLILPPAIFYIAGMWIKRRQMQAHR
;
A
#
# COMPACT_ATOMS: atom_id res chain seq x y z
N MET A 1 22.49 -1.92 -42.82
CA MET A 1 21.66 -1.94 -41.59
C MET A 1 22.54 -1.42 -40.46
N ASP A 2 22.07 -0.42 -39.73
CA ASP A 2 22.85 0.29 -38.70
C ASP A 2 22.80 -0.49 -37.37
N PRO A 3 23.92 -1.00 -36.85
CA PRO A 3 23.97 -1.74 -35.59
C PRO A 3 23.52 -0.91 -34.38
N PHE A 4 23.49 0.42 -34.46
CA PHE A 4 22.94 1.26 -33.40
C PHE A 4 21.40 1.19 -33.31
N GLN A 5 20.71 0.93 -34.42
CA GLN A 5 19.25 0.78 -34.41
C GLN A 5 18.80 -0.51 -33.71
N GLU A 6 19.62 -1.56 -33.80
CA GLU A 6 19.35 -2.85 -33.18
C GLU A 6 19.51 -2.79 -31.64
N VAL A 7 20.49 -2.04 -31.16
CA VAL A 7 20.72 -1.80 -29.72
C VAL A 7 19.64 -0.89 -29.11
N VAL A 8 19.08 0.05 -29.89
CA VAL A 8 17.95 0.88 -29.45
C VAL A 8 16.66 0.04 -29.37
N ALA A 9 16.46 -0.92 -30.28
CA ALA A 9 15.31 -1.82 -30.26
C ALA A 9 15.29 -2.80 -29.07
N LEU A 10 16.45 -3.08 -28.47
CA LEU A 10 16.60 -3.96 -27.30
C LEU A 10 16.49 -3.24 -25.95
N ARG A 11 16.36 -1.91 -25.92
CA ARG A 11 16.03 -1.23 -24.66
C ARG A 11 14.58 -1.56 -24.31
N PRO A 12 14.28 -2.00 -23.08
CA PRO A 12 12.91 -2.12 -22.61
C PRO A 12 12.21 -0.78 -22.85
N GLN A 13 11.26 -0.76 -23.78
CA GLN A 13 10.46 0.43 -24.06
C GLN A 13 9.78 0.85 -22.75
N PRO A 14 9.84 2.14 -22.36
CA PRO A 14 9.13 2.60 -21.18
C PRO A 14 7.65 2.24 -21.31
N ASP A 15 7.23 1.29 -20.49
CA ASP A 15 5.89 0.92 -20.08
C ASP A 15 4.78 1.15 -21.14
N ARG A 16 4.55 0.19 -22.04
CA ARG A 16 3.39 0.21 -22.96
C ARG A 16 2.02 0.11 -22.25
N ILE A 17 2.01 -0.03 -20.92
CA ILE A 17 0.78 -0.13 -20.13
C ILE A 17 0.42 1.26 -19.61
N ASN A 18 -0.81 1.68 -19.89
CA ASN A 18 -1.37 2.96 -19.44
C ASN A 18 -1.17 3.13 -17.92
N PRO A 19 -0.66 4.29 -17.43
CA PRO A 19 -0.52 4.59 -16.01
C PRO A 19 -1.78 4.31 -15.18
N LEU A 20 -2.97 4.48 -15.77
CA LEU A 20 -4.25 4.13 -15.14
C LEU A 20 -4.30 2.67 -14.68
N TRP A 21 -3.68 1.75 -15.42
CA TRP A 21 -3.63 0.34 -15.03
C TRP A 21 -2.72 0.10 -13.82
N HIS A 22 -1.65 0.87 -13.65
CA HIS A 22 -0.84 0.82 -12.43
C HIS A 22 -1.67 1.24 -11.22
N PHE A 23 -2.35 2.39 -11.32
CA PHE A 23 -3.24 2.88 -10.26
C PHE A 23 -4.36 1.89 -9.92
N ALA A 24 -5.05 1.36 -10.93
CA ALA A 24 -6.13 0.40 -10.76
C ALA A 24 -5.64 -0.92 -10.13
N SER A 25 -4.48 -1.42 -10.57
CA SER A 25 -3.88 -2.64 -10.00
C SER A 25 -3.51 -2.45 -8.53
N ILE A 26 -2.82 -1.34 -8.21
CA ILE A 26 -2.43 -1.00 -6.83
C ILE A 26 -3.68 -0.89 -5.96
N PHE A 27 -4.69 -0.14 -6.40
CA PHE A 27 -5.90 0.11 -5.62
C PHE A 27 -6.68 -1.19 -5.38
N THR A 28 -6.87 -2.00 -6.41
CA THR A 28 -7.63 -3.26 -6.29
C THR A 28 -6.96 -4.22 -5.31
N VAL A 29 -5.64 -4.40 -5.42
CA VAL A 29 -4.87 -5.25 -4.48
C VAL A 29 -4.89 -4.66 -3.08
N ALA A 30 -4.73 -3.33 -2.96
CA ALA A 30 -4.70 -2.65 -1.68
C ALA A 30 -6.02 -2.81 -0.93
N VAL A 31 -7.15 -2.54 -1.58
CA VAL A 31 -8.48 -2.68 -0.96
C VAL A 31 -8.70 -4.12 -0.51
N ALA A 32 -8.38 -5.11 -1.35
CA ALA A 32 -8.56 -6.51 -1.00
C ALA A 32 -7.74 -6.94 0.22
N LEU A 33 -6.44 -6.60 0.26
CA LEU A 33 -5.56 -7.01 1.36
C LEU A 33 -5.81 -6.22 2.64
N ASN A 34 -6.02 -4.90 2.54
CA ASN A 34 -6.38 -4.10 3.71
C ASN A 34 -7.72 -4.54 4.27
N TYR A 35 -8.71 -4.84 3.45
CA TYR A 35 -10.01 -5.31 3.96
C TYR A 35 -9.89 -6.57 4.83
N VAL A 36 -9.10 -7.55 4.41
CA VAL A 36 -8.83 -8.76 5.19
C VAL A 36 -8.12 -8.40 6.50
N TRP A 37 -7.14 -7.50 6.45
CA TRP A 37 -6.43 -7.04 7.63
C TRP A 37 -7.34 -6.28 8.60
N GLU A 38 -8.17 -5.36 8.09
CA GLU A 38 -9.14 -4.57 8.85
C GLU A 38 -10.13 -5.45 9.61
N ILE A 39 -10.65 -6.49 8.96
CA ILE A 39 -11.53 -7.46 9.63
C ILE A 39 -10.77 -8.20 10.73
N ALA A 40 -9.54 -8.64 10.45
CA ALA A 40 -8.72 -9.38 11.41
C ALA A 40 -8.33 -8.55 12.64
N GLN A 41 -8.06 -7.26 12.47
CA GLN A 41 -7.72 -6.35 13.57
C GLN A 41 -8.93 -5.75 14.27
N SER A 42 -10.12 -5.78 13.65
CA SER A 42 -11.34 -5.20 14.23
C SER A 42 -11.61 -5.60 15.69
N PRO A 43 -11.40 -6.86 16.15
CA PRO A 43 -11.66 -7.23 17.55
C PRO A 43 -10.74 -6.52 18.57
N LEU A 44 -9.64 -5.91 18.11
CA LEU A 44 -8.69 -5.20 18.96
C LEU A 44 -9.13 -3.77 19.29
N TYR A 45 -10.15 -3.24 18.61
CA TYR A 45 -10.72 -1.93 18.89
C TYR A 45 -11.90 -2.03 19.86
N ALA A 46 -11.97 -1.11 20.83
CA ALA A 46 -13.08 -1.03 21.77
C ALA A 46 -14.33 -0.42 21.12
N GLY A 47 -15.52 -0.81 21.59
CA GLY A 47 -16.80 -0.19 21.17
C GLY A 47 -17.46 -0.78 19.93
N ILE A 48 -16.95 -1.88 19.37
CA ILE A 48 -17.59 -2.57 18.25
C ILE A 48 -18.70 -3.49 18.77
N HIS A 49 -19.95 -2.98 18.78
CA HIS A 49 -21.10 -3.71 19.34
C HIS A 49 -21.99 -4.39 18.28
N SER A 50 -21.77 -4.17 16.98
CA SER A 50 -22.64 -4.73 15.92
C SER A 50 -21.83 -5.25 14.71
N TRP A 51 -21.90 -6.56 14.50
CA TRP A 51 -21.15 -7.26 13.45
C TRP A 51 -21.47 -6.81 12.03
N GLU A 52 -22.72 -6.43 11.73
CA GLU A 52 -23.08 -5.87 10.41
C GLU A 52 -22.39 -4.54 10.09
N ASN A 53 -22.11 -3.73 11.12
CA ASN A 53 -21.45 -2.44 10.92
C ASN A 53 -19.94 -2.59 10.72
N ILE A 54 -19.33 -3.70 11.17
CA ILE A 54 -17.91 -4.00 10.99
C ILE A 54 -17.58 -4.14 9.52
N TRP A 55 -18.30 -4.98 8.78
CA TRP A 55 -18.02 -5.23 7.37
C TRP A 55 -18.06 -3.95 6.53
N LYS A 56 -19.06 -3.09 6.75
CA LYS A 56 -19.16 -1.80 6.06
C LYS A 56 -18.05 -0.84 6.48
N HIS A 57 -17.72 -0.76 7.78
CA HIS A 57 -16.64 0.11 8.26
C HIS A 57 -15.28 -0.34 7.74
N CYS A 58 -14.94 -1.63 7.85
CA CYS A 58 -13.71 -2.20 7.32
C CYS A 58 -13.60 -2.00 5.81
N PHE A 59 -14.72 -2.09 5.08
CA PHE A 59 -14.72 -1.82 3.65
C PHE A 59 -14.34 -0.36 3.37
N VAL A 60 -15.01 0.60 4.02
CA VAL A 60 -14.69 2.03 3.86
C VAL A 60 -13.26 2.35 4.31
N ALA A 61 -12.79 1.74 5.39
CA ALA A 61 -11.40 1.87 5.85
C ALA A 61 -10.41 1.39 4.78
N SER A 62 -10.63 0.19 4.22
CA SER A 62 -9.78 -0.38 3.17
C SER A 62 -9.74 0.45 1.88
N LEU A 63 -10.82 1.18 1.56
CA LEU A 63 -10.82 2.15 0.46
C LEU A 63 -9.89 3.34 0.76
N GLY A 64 -9.91 3.83 2.00
CA GLY A 64 -8.99 4.84 2.50
C GLY A 64 -7.53 4.38 2.41
N ASP A 65 -7.25 3.15 2.79
CA ASP A 65 -5.91 2.57 2.66
C ASP A 65 -5.46 2.47 1.20
N GLY A 66 -6.37 2.15 0.28
CA GLY A 66 -6.09 2.21 -1.15
C GLY A 66 -5.60 3.59 -1.61
N ILE A 67 -6.17 4.67 -1.07
CA ILE A 67 -5.74 6.05 -1.35
C ILE A 67 -4.36 6.32 -0.72
N ILE A 68 -4.11 5.84 0.50
CA ILE A 68 -2.79 5.94 1.15
C ILE A 68 -1.72 5.29 0.28
N LEU A 69 -2.01 4.12 -0.30
CA LEU A 69 -1.08 3.43 -1.19
C LEU A 69 -0.79 4.21 -2.47
N TRP A 70 -1.74 4.99 -2.98
CA TRP A 70 -1.47 5.93 -4.07
C TRP A 70 -0.56 7.08 -3.65
N ILE A 71 -0.69 7.59 -2.43
CA ILE A 71 0.22 8.61 -1.89
C ILE A 71 1.63 8.04 -1.79
N ILE A 72 1.79 6.85 -1.21
CA ILE A 72 3.09 6.16 -1.14
C ILE A 72 3.66 5.95 -2.56
N HIS A 73 2.81 5.53 -3.50
CA HIS A 73 3.21 5.36 -4.89
C HIS A 73 3.72 6.67 -5.52
N ALA A 74 3.04 7.78 -5.27
CA ALA A 74 3.42 9.10 -5.74
C ALA A 74 4.76 9.57 -5.13
N VAL A 75 4.98 9.32 -3.83
CA VAL A 75 6.27 9.61 -3.17
C VAL A 75 7.40 8.82 -3.85
N GLY A 76 7.23 7.52 -4.08
CA GLY A 76 8.21 6.72 -4.81
C GLY A 76 8.44 7.19 -6.24
N ARG A 77 7.38 7.62 -6.95
CA ARG A 77 7.52 8.21 -8.28
C ARG A 77 8.38 9.47 -8.25
N ILE A 78 8.16 10.37 -7.28
CA ILE A 78 8.97 11.59 -7.13
C ILE A 78 10.42 11.23 -6.81
N ALA A 79 10.65 10.24 -5.93
CA ALA A 79 11.98 9.82 -5.52
C ALA A 79 12.79 9.13 -6.63
N PHE A 80 12.14 8.34 -7.49
CA PHE A 80 12.82 7.52 -8.52
C PHE A 80 12.61 8.01 -9.96
N GLY A 81 11.75 9.00 -10.19
CA GLY A 81 11.47 9.58 -11.51
C GLY A 81 10.75 8.65 -12.50
N ARG A 82 10.29 7.47 -12.06
CA ARG A 82 9.67 6.44 -12.91
C ARG A 82 8.39 5.89 -12.30
N TRP A 83 7.40 5.57 -13.14
CA TRP A 83 6.10 5.04 -12.71
C TRP A 83 6.15 3.57 -12.28
N ASN A 84 7.00 2.78 -12.93
CA ASN A 84 7.18 1.35 -12.66
C ASN A 84 8.16 1.07 -11.50
N TRP A 85 8.48 2.05 -10.66
CA TRP A 85 9.54 1.95 -9.66
C TRP A 85 9.36 0.76 -8.71
N PHE A 86 8.11 0.38 -8.44
CA PHE A 86 7.75 -0.71 -7.52
C PHE A 86 7.79 -2.10 -8.17
N ILE A 87 7.93 -2.19 -9.49
CA ILE A 87 8.03 -3.45 -10.23
C ILE A 87 9.40 -4.11 -9.98
N ASP A 88 10.46 -3.29 -9.93
CA ASP A 88 11.82 -3.67 -9.57
C ASP A 88 12.38 -2.63 -8.56
N PRO A 89 11.93 -2.71 -7.28
CA PRO A 89 12.18 -1.67 -6.28
C PRO A 89 13.63 -1.63 -5.79
N GLY A 90 14.30 -2.78 -5.74
CA GLY A 90 15.60 -2.92 -5.07
C GLY A 90 15.55 -2.46 -3.60
N PHE A 91 16.72 -2.35 -2.96
CA PHE A 91 16.79 -1.96 -1.55
C PHE A 91 16.20 -0.56 -1.29
N LYS A 92 16.47 0.40 -2.19
CA LYS A 92 15.98 1.78 -2.06
C LYS A 92 14.45 1.87 -2.17
N GLY A 93 13.83 1.11 -3.07
CA GLY A 93 12.38 1.11 -3.24
C GLY A 93 11.65 0.56 -2.01
N TYR A 94 12.15 -0.53 -1.42
CA TYR A 94 11.62 -1.01 -0.13
C TYR A 94 11.83 0.01 1.00
N GLY A 95 12.98 0.70 1.02
CA GLY A 95 13.22 1.79 1.95
C GLY A 95 12.17 2.90 1.85
N VAL A 96 11.77 3.29 0.63
CA VAL A 96 10.68 4.27 0.43
C VAL A 96 9.36 3.70 0.93
N MET A 97 8.99 2.48 0.55
CA MET A 97 7.72 1.86 0.98
C MET A 97 7.60 1.83 2.51
N LEU A 98 8.63 1.32 3.19
CA LEU A 98 8.67 1.19 4.65
C LEU A 98 8.72 2.55 5.34
N GLY A 99 9.56 3.46 4.84
CA GLY A 99 9.70 4.80 5.41
C GLY A 99 8.41 5.61 5.29
N SER A 100 7.81 5.65 4.10
CA SER A 100 6.53 6.35 3.91
C SER A 100 5.38 5.68 4.66
N GLY A 101 5.34 4.34 4.68
CA GLY A 101 4.33 3.59 5.43
C GLY A 101 4.40 3.91 6.91
N LEU A 102 5.60 3.88 7.51
CA LEU A 102 5.81 4.23 8.91
C LEU A 102 5.39 5.66 9.23
N ILE A 103 5.79 6.64 8.40
CA ILE A 103 5.41 8.05 8.59
C ILE A 103 3.89 8.21 8.54
N VAL A 104 3.22 7.60 7.56
CA VAL A 104 1.76 7.66 7.43
C VAL A 104 1.07 7.00 8.62
N ALA A 105 1.54 5.83 9.04
CA ALA A 105 0.97 5.11 10.18
C ALA A 105 1.05 5.94 11.46
N LEU A 106 2.22 6.49 11.76
CA LEU A 106 2.43 7.35 12.92
C LEU A 106 1.57 8.62 12.85
N ALA A 107 1.44 9.24 11.67
CA ALA A 107 0.63 10.43 11.50
C ALA A 107 -0.87 10.15 11.71
N ILE A 108 -1.40 9.08 11.12
CA ILE A 108 -2.82 8.69 11.27
C ILE A 108 -3.12 8.36 12.73
N GLU A 109 -2.29 7.53 13.35
CA GLU A 109 -2.43 7.14 14.76
C GLU A 109 -2.41 8.36 15.68
N TRP A 110 -1.44 9.26 15.46
CA TRP A 110 -1.31 10.45 16.28
C TRP A 110 -2.54 11.36 16.14
N ILE A 111 -3.01 11.61 14.92
CA ILE A 111 -4.21 12.41 14.65
C ILE A 111 -5.45 11.75 15.27
N ALA A 112 -5.60 10.44 15.11
CA ALA A 112 -6.77 9.74 15.58
C ALA A 112 -6.87 9.73 17.11
N MET A 113 -5.75 9.55 17.80
CA MET A 113 -5.69 9.52 19.26
C MET A 113 -5.75 10.92 19.89
N HIS A 114 -4.96 11.87 19.39
CA HIS A 114 -4.77 13.17 20.06
C HIS A 114 -5.72 14.25 19.56
N LEU A 115 -6.10 14.20 18.28
CA LEU A 115 -6.85 15.28 17.65
C LEU A 115 -8.33 14.95 17.50
N LEU A 116 -8.64 13.73 17.08
CA LEU A 116 -10.00 13.31 16.77
C LEU A 116 -10.65 12.47 17.87
N GLN A 117 -9.88 11.95 18.83
CA GLN A 117 -10.30 10.96 19.84
C GLN A 117 -11.22 9.89 19.24
N ARG A 118 -10.84 9.38 18.07
CA ARG A 118 -11.77 8.72 17.14
C ARG A 118 -12.02 7.26 17.49
N TRP A 119 -11.05 6.62 18.14
CA TRP A 119 -11.13 5.22 18.52
C TRP A 119 -10.33 4.94 19.78
N GLU A 120 -10.81 3.98 20.56
CA GLU A 120 -10.16 3.48 21.75
C GLU A 120 -9.72 2.02 21.53
N TYR A 121 -8.60 1.67 22.14
CA TYR A 121 -8.05 0.32 22.06
C TYR A 121 -8.65 -0.60 23.12
N SER A 122 -8.96 -1.83 22.72
CA SER A 122 -9.28 -2.88 23.69
C SER A 122 -8.03 -3.28 24.49
N ALA A 123 -8.23 -3.96 25.63
CA ALA A 123 -7.13 -4.50 26.43
C ALA A 123 -6.25 -5.52 25.66
N GLY A 124 -6.73 -6.07 24.55
CA GLY A 124 -5.99 -7.01 23.71
C GLY A 124 -5.04 -6.36 22.71
N MET A 125 -5.12 -5.03 22.50
CA MET A 125 -4.27 -4.35 21.53
C MET A 125 -2.84 -4.22 22.05
N PRO A 126 -1.82 -4.75 21.35
CA PRO A 126 -0.44 -4.50 21.71
C PRO A 126 -0.12 -3.02 21.44
N ILE A 127 0.39 -2.33 22.45
CA ILE A 127 0.74 -0.90 22.37
C ILE A 127 2.26 -0.76 22.40
N ILE A 128 2.79 0.20 21.64
CA ILE A 128 4.20 0.56 21.73
C ILE A 128 4.47 1.23 23.09
N PRO A 129 5.40 0.70 23.91
CA PRO A 129 5.68 1.25 25.24
C PRO A 129 6.01 2.75 25.19
N GLY A 130 5.29 3.55 25.99
CA GLY A 130 5.53 4.98 26.12
C GLY A 130 4.84 5.90 25.11
N THR A 131 4.05 5.37 24.15
CA THR A 131 3.39 6.21 23.12
C THR A 131 1.87 6.08 23.04
N ASN A 132 1.26 5.07 23.67
CA ASN A 132 -0.17 4.74 23.51
C ASN A 132 -0.61 4.48 22.05
N ILE A 133 0.32 4.21 21.14
CA ILE A 133 0.06 3.89 19.74
C ILE A 133 -0.09 2.38 19.57
N GLY A 134 -1.13 1.96 18.84
CA GLY A 134 -1.36 0.55 18.53
C GLY A 134 -0.26 -0.01 17.62
N LEU A 135 0.28 -1.18 17.95
CA LEU A 135 1.31 -1.83 17.15
C LEU A 135 0.75 -2.39 15.83
N VAL A 136 -0.50 -2.84 15.82
CA VAL A 136 -1.11 -3.51 14.67
C VAL A 136 -1.27 -2.58 13.45
N PRO A 137 -1.73 -1.32 13.59
CA PRO A 137 -1.76 -0.34 12.49
C PRO A 137 -0.38 0.00 11.94
N ILE A 138 0.64 0.03 12.80
CA ILE A 138 2.03 0.21 12.35
C ILE A 138 2.49 -1.00 11.52
N LEU A 139 2.21 -2.22 12.00
CA LEU A 139 2.52 -3.45 11.26
C LEU A 139 1.77 -3.53 9.94
N GLN A 140 0.52 -3.08 9.88
CA GLN A 140 -0.26 -2.97 8.64
C GLN A 140 0.51 -2.16 7.60
N MET A 141 0.98 -0.98 7.95
CA MET A 141 1.71 -0.08 7.05
C MET A 141 3.17 -0.48 6.78
N LEU A 142 3.74 -1.39 7.57
CA LEU A 142 5.07 -1.95 7.30
C LEU A 142 5.02 -3.21 6.43
N ILE A 143 3.96 -4.01 6.55
CA ILE A 143 3.82 -5.30 5.86
C ILE A 143 3.02 -5.17 4.56
N LEU A 144 1.89 -4.47 4.60
CA LEU A 144 0.97 -4.43 3.46
C LEU A 144 1.52 -3.64 2.27
N PRO A 145 2.18 -2.47 2.41
CA PRO A 145 2.65 -1.76 1.23
C PRO A 145 3.66 -2.56 0.40
N PRO A 146 4.72 -3.18 0.98
CA PRO A 146 5.58 -4.08 0.22
C PRO A 146 4.84 -5.24 -0.46
N ALA A 147 3.90 -5.88 0.24
CA ALA A 147 3.13 -7.01 -0.30
C ALA A 147 2.20 -6.60 -1.45
N ILE A 148 1.47 -5.50 -1.28
CA ILE A 148 0.56 -4.92 -2.27
C ILE A 148 1.32 -4.53 -3.52
N PHE A 149 2.42 -3.78 -3.39
CA PHE A 149 3.24 -3.38 -4.53
C PHE A 149 3.85 -4.57 -5.26
N TYR A 150 4.29 -5.60 -4.51
CA TYR A 150 4.81 -6.82 -5.10
C TYR A 150 3.75 -7.55 -5.95
N ILE A 151 2.56 -7.79 -5.40
CA ILE A 151 1.46 -8.48 -6.10
C ILE A 151 0.98 -7.65 -7.29
N ALA A 152 0.79 -6.35 -7.12
CA ALA A 152 0.41 -5.44 -8.22
C ALA A 152 1.48 -5.47 -9.33
N GLY A 153 2.77 -5.43 -8.97
CA GLY A 153 3.88 -5.53 -9.90
C GLY A 153 3.89 -6.84 -10.67
N MET A 154 3.61 -7.96 -10.00
CA MET A 154 3.46 -9.27 -10.65
C MET A 154 2.29 -9.29 -11.66
N TRP A 155 1.13 -8.74 -11.30
CA TRP A 155 -0.03 -8.67 -12.19
C TRP A 155 0.26 -7.85 -13.46
N ILE A 156 0.94 -6.72 -13.30
CA ILE A 156 1.36 -5.88 -14.41
C ILE A 156 2.36 -6.62 -15.31
N LYS A 157 3.41 -7.24 -14.73
CA LYS A 157 4.40 -8.05 -15.46
C LYS A 157 3.75 -9.18 -16.26
N ARG A 158 2.79 -9.91 -15.68
CA ARG A 158 2.03 -10.97 -16.37
C ARG A 158 1.27 -10.45 -17.58
N ARG A 159 0.60 -9.30 -17.45
CA ARG A 159 -0.15 -8.69 -18.55
C ARG A 159 0.76 -8.20 -19.68
N GLN A 160 1.93 -7.67 -19.35
CA GLN A 160 2.94 -7.30 -20.35
C GLN A 160 3.37 -8.52 -21.18
N MET A 161 3.67 -9.65 -20.54
CA MET A 161 4.06 -10.89 -21.24
C MET A 161 2.97 -11.43 -22.17
N GLN A 162 1.70 -11.30 -21.80
CA GLN A 162 0.58 -11.74 -22.64
C GLN A 162 0.38 -10.84 -23.87
N ALA A 163 0.62 -9.53 -23.74
CA ALA A 163 0.49 -8.59 -24.86
C ALA A 163 1.61 -8.71 -25.92
N HIS A 164 2.65 -9.51 -25.65
CA HIS A 164 3.79 -9.74 -26.56
C HIS A 164 3.80 -11.16 -27.16
N ARG A 165 2.76 -11.95 -26.89
CA ARG A 165 2.49 -13.24 -27.57
C ARG A 165 1.51 -13.01 -28.72
#